data_AF-A0A9D6XPA6-F1
#
_entry.id   AF-A0A9D6XPA6-F1
#
_cell.length_a   1.000
_cell.length_b   1.000
_cell.length_c   1.000
_cell.angle_alpha   90.00
_cell.angle_beta   90.00
_cell.angle_gamma   90.00
#
_symmetry.space_group_name_H-M   'P 1'
#
loop_
_entity.id
_entity.type
_entity.pdbx_description
1 polymer ?
#
loop_
_entity_poly.entity_id
_entity_poly.type
_entity_poly.pdbx_seq_one_letter_code
_entity_poly.pdbx_strand_id
1 'polypeptide(L)' 'AAVYGANRVGLERRGFSRDDMDELDKAFRLLSRSKLNTTQALEAIEAKGFESPHVRALVEFIKTSERGVVK' A
#
# COMPACT_ATOMS: atom_id res chain seq x y z
N ALA A 1 13.71 8.45 7.82
CA ALA A 1 12.89 8.70 6.62
C ALA A 1 11.42 8.43 6.99
N ALA A 2 10.46 9.11 6.37
CA ALA A 2 9.03 8.97 6.65
C ALA A 2 8.27 8.71 5.34
N VAL A 3 7.16 7.97 5.43
CA VAL A 3 6.32 7.67 4.25
C VAL A 3 5.19 8.69 4.12
N TYR A 4 5.07 9.31 2.94
CA TYR A 4 4.08 10.35 2.66
C TYR A 4 2.90 9.88 1.80
N GLY A 5 2.84 8.59 1.46
CA GLY A 5 1.79 7.99 0.62
C GLY A 5 2.33 7.48 -0.72
N ALA A 6 1.41 7.14 -1.62
CA ALA A 6 1.77 6.65 -2.95
C ALA A 6 2.31 7.77 -3.85
N ASN A 7 3.26 7.45 -4.75
CA ASN A 7 3.77 8.38 -5.75
C ASN A 7 2.75 8.56 -6.90
N ARG A 8 1.68 9.30 -6.62
CA ARG A 8 0.54 9.46 -7.55
C ARG A 8 0.96 10.03 -8.91
N VAL A 9 1.78 11.08 -8.91
CA VAL A 9 2.26 11.72 -10.16
C VAL A 9 3.09 10.74 -10.99
N GLY A 10 3.95 9.94 -10.34
CA GLY A 10 4.77 8.94 -11.04
C GLY A 10 3.95 7.79 -11.62
N LEU A 11 2.92 7.35 -10.91
CA LEU A 11 2.00 6.29 -11.36
C LEU A 11 1.12 6.78 -12.52
N GLU A 12 0.59 8.01 -12.44
CA GLU A 12 -0.20 8.63 -13.50
C GLU A 12 0.61 8.76 -14.80
N ARG A 13 1.87 9.20 -14.70
CA ARG A 13 2.78 9.27 -15.86
C ARG A 13 3.07 7.90 -16.50
N ARG A 14 2.90 6.80 -15.76
CA ARG A 14 3.05 5.43 -16.24
C ARG A 14 1.75 4.80 -16.73
N GLY A 15 0.64 5.57 -16.74
CA GLY A 15 -0.65 5.12 -17.26
C GLY A 15 -1.44 4.23 -16.30
N PHE A 16 -1.18 4.30 -14.99
CA PHE A 16 -2.00 3.59 -14.01
C PHE A 16 -3.42 4.16 -14.00
N SER A 17 -4.41 3.29 -13.81
CA SER A 17 -5.80 3.74 -13.70
C SER A 17 -5.98 4.56 -12.42
N ARG A 18 -6.98 5.45 -12.41
CA ARG A 18 -7.31 6.21 -11.21
C ARG A 18 -7.74 5.31 -10.07
N ASP A 19 -8.48 4.25 -10.39
CA ASP A 19 -8.95 3.28 -9.41
C ASP A 19 -7.77 2.53 -8.76
N ASP A 20 -6.79 2.08 -9.55
CA ASP A 20 -5.57 1.45 -9.03
C ASP A 20 -4.78 2.39 -8.11
N MET A 21 -4.62 3.66 -8.52
CA MET A 21 -3.91 4.66 -7.73
C MET A 21 -4.63 4.97 -6.41
N ASP A 22 -5.96 5.05 -6.44
CA ASP A 22 -6.77 5.35 -5.26
C ASP A 22 -6.81 4.15 -4.30
N GLU A 23 -6.82 2.91 -4.80
CA GLU A 23 -6.65 1.70 -3.99
C GLU A 23 -5.27 1.63 -3.34
N LEU A 24 -4.21 1.91 -4.10
CA LEU A 24 -2.84 2.01 -3.57
C LEU A 24 -2.73 3.06 -2.46
N ASP A 25 -3.29 4.26 -2.65
CA ASP A 25 -3.25 5.30 -1.62
C ASP A 25 -3.99 4.88 -0.35
N LYS A 26 -5.14 4.20 -0.49
CA LYS A 26 -5.88 3.64 0.66
C LYS A 26 -5.04 2.58 1.39
N ALA A 27 -4.36 1.70 0.68
CA ALA A 27 -3.47 0.70 1.28
C ALA A 27 -2.28 1.35 2.01
N PHE A 28 -1.63 2.35 1.41
CA PHE A 28 -0.55 3.11 2.05
C PHE A 28 -1.01 3.83 3.32
N ARG A 29 -2.21 4.41 3.31
CA ARG A 29 -2.80 5.04 4.52
C ARG A 29 -3.03 4.01 5.63
N LEU A 30 -3.50 2.80 5.29
CA LEU A 30 -3.63 1.73 6.26
C LEU A 30 -2.28 1.28 6.82
N LEU A 31 -1.21 1.29 6.05
CA LEU A 31 0.12 0.88 6.52
C LEU A 31 0.82 1.92 7.39
N SER A 32 0.71 3.20 7.03
CA SER A 32 1.50 4.30 7.61
C SER A 32 0.74 5.13 8.64
N ARG A 33 -0.57 5.33 8.47
CA ARG A 33 -1.37 6.27 9.27
C ARG A 33 -2.43 5.61 10.14
N SER A 34 -2.66 4.31 9.98
CA SER A 34 -3.49 3.59 10.93
C SER A 34 -2.70 3.38 12.23
N LYS A 35 -3.37 3.36 13.38
CA LYS A 35 -2.73 2.98 14.66
C LYS A 35 -2.45 1.46 14.73
N LEU A 36 -2.34 0.79 13.58
CA LEU A 36 -2.13 -0.65 13.46
C LEU A 36 -0.65 -0.96 13.29
N ASN A 37 -0.23 -2.09 13.85
CA ASN A 37 1.07 -2.65 13.50
C ASN A 37 1.05 -3.21 12.05
N THR A 38 2.21 -3.61 11.54
CA THR A 38 2.32 -4.08 10.15
C THR A 38 1.44 -5.29 9.86
N THR A 39 1.41 -6.29 10.74
CA THR A 39 0.58 -7.49 10.56
C THR A 39 -0.91 -7.14 10.50
N GLN A 40 -1.39 -6.34 11.45
CA GLN A 40 -2.79 -5.87 11.50
C GLN A 40 -3.16 -5.04 10.28
N ALA A 41 -2.26 -4.19 9.80
CA ALA A 41 -2.48 -3.41 8.59
C ALA A 41 -2.57 -4.30 7.35
N LEU A 42 -1.75 -5.35 7.24
CA LEU A 42 -1.83 -6.32 6.14
C LEU A 42 -3.16 -7.10 6.18
N GLU A 43 -3.58 -7.57 7.34
CA GLU A 43 -4.88 -8.23 7.53
C GLU A 43 -6.04 -7.30 7.14
N ALA A 44 -5.98 -6.03 7.53
CA ALA A 44 -6.99 -5.04 7.17
C ALA A 44 -7.03 -4.74 5.66
N ILE A 45 -5.88 -4.78 4.99
CA ILE A 45 -5.77 -4.61 3.53
C ILE A 45 -6.38 -5.83 2.82
N GLU A 46 -6.10 -7.05 3.29
CA GLU A 46 -6.67 -8.28 2.74
C GLU A 46 -8.19 -8.33 2.97
N ALA A 47 -8.66 -7.95 4.16
CA ALA A 47 -10.09 -7.92 4.49
C ALA A 47 -10.89 -6.88 3.70
N LYS A 48 -10.24 -5.80 3.22
CA LYS A 48 -10.89 -4.80 2.37
C LYS A 48 -11.20 -5.28 0.96
N GLY A 49 -10.55 -6.35 0.50
CA GLY A 49 -10.80 -6.91 -0.83
C GLY A 49 -10.44 -5.97 -1.99
N PHE A 50 -9.31 -5.27 -1.90
CA PHE A 50 -8.80 -4.48 -3.02
C PHE A 50 -8.60 -5.35 -4.26
N GLU A 51 -9.09 -4.89 -5.41
CA GLU A 51 -9.00 -5.63 -6.67
C GLU A 51 -7.71 -5.35 -7.44
N SER A 52 -7.05 -4.24 -7.13
CA SER A 52 -5.82 -3.82 -7.81
C SER A 52 -4.69 -4.84 -7.59
N PRO A 53 -4.09 -5.36 -8.68
CA PRO A 53 -2.94 -6.26 -8.57
C PRO A 53 -1.73 -5.56 -7.93
N HIS A 54 -1.68 -4.22 -7.99
CA HIS A 54 -0.62 -3.43 -7.40
C HIS A 54 -0.68 -3.39 -5.86
N VAL A 55 -1.88 -3.45 -5.28
CA VAL A 55 -2.03 -3.56 -3.82
C VAL A 55 -1.54 -4.93 -3.34
N ARG A 56 -1.80 -6.00 -4.11
CA ARG A 56 -1.26 -7.33 -3.81
C ARG A 56 0.26 -7.35 -3.84
N ALA A 57 0.87 -6.75 -4.86
CA ALA A 57 2.33 -6.63 -4.95
C ALA A 57 2.93 -5.86 -3.76
N LEU A 58 2.24 -4.82 -3.27
CA LEU A 58 2.64 -4.09 -2.06
C LEU A 58 2.60 -4.98 -0.81
N VAL A 59 1.52 -5.76 -0.64
CA VAL A 59 1.38 -6.70 0.49
C VAL A 59 2.49 -7.75 0.47
N GLU A 60 2.75 -8.35 -0.70
CA GLU A 60 3.82 -9.34 -0.86
C GLU A 60 5.20 -8.76 -0.57
N PHE A 61 5.49 -7.55 -1.05
CA PHE A 61 6.74 -6.84 -0.73
C PHE A 61 6.95 -6.67 0.78
N ILE A 62 5.90 -6.27 1.50
CA ILE A 62 5.99 -6.06 2.95
C ILE A 62 6.16 -7.40 3.68
N LYS A 63 5.45 -8.44 3.26
CA LYS A 63 5.55 -9.79 3.83
C LYS A 63 6.94 -10.41 3.64
N THR A 64 7.58 -10.12 2.51
CA THR A 64 8.91 -10.66 2.17
C THR A 64 10.07 -9.81 2.69
N SER A 65 9.81 -8.64 3.28
CA SER A 65 10.87 -7.76 3.76
C SER A 65 11.46 -8.25 5.09
N GLU A 66 12.68 -8.80 5.04
CA GLU A 66 13.43 -9.26 6.22
C GLU A 66 13.82 -8.14 7.18
N ARG A 67 14.05 -6.93 6.65
CA ARG A 67 14.47 -5.74 7.43
C ARG A 67 13.30 -4.88 7.88
N GLY A 68 12.06 -5.31 7.60
CA GLY A 68 10.86 -4.49 7.79
C GLY A 68 10.76 -3.37 6.75
N VAL A 69 9.80 -2.46 6.96
CA VAL A 69 9.55 -1.33 6.06
C VAL A 69 9.51 -0.02 6.85
N VAL A 70 9.98 1.05 6.23
CA VAL A 70 9.86 2.40 6.78
C VAL A 70 8.40 2.81 6.75
N LYS A 71 7.91 3.42 7.84
CA LYS A 71 6.58 4.01 7.96
C LYS A 71 6.70 5.53 8.12
#